data_AF-A0AAW6YK67-F1
#
_entry.id   AF-A0AAW6YK67-F1
#
_cell.length_a   1.000
_cell.length_b   1.000
_cell.length_c   1.000
_cell.angle_alpha   90.00
_cell.angle_beta   90.00
_cell.angle_gamma   90.00
#
_symmetry.space_group_name_H-M   'P 1'
#
loop_
_entity.id
_entity.type
_entity.pdbx_description
1 polymer ?
#
loop_
_entity_poly.entity_id
_entity_poly.type
_entity_poly.pdbx_seq_one_letter_code
_entity_poly.pdbx_strand_id
1 'polypeptide(L)' 'PKGRIIEIYGPESSGKTTVALHAVAQAQKEGGIAAFIDAEHALDPAYAQALGVNIDELLLSQPDSGEQGLEIAGKL' A
#
# COMPACT_ATOMS: atom_id res chain seq x y z
N PRO A 1 -9.21 8.68 7.42
CA PRO A 1 -10.67 8.46 7.62
C PRO A 1 -11.11 7.25 6.77
N LYS A 2 -12.06 6.43 7.24
CA LYS A 2 -12.56 5.29 6.46
C LYS A 2 -13.47 5.76 5.32
N GLY A 3 -13.41 5.10 4.15
CA GLY A 3 -14.26 5.42 2.99
C GLY A 3 -13.95 6.75 2.29
N ARG A 4 -12.72 7.28 2.43
CA ARG A 4 -12.27 8.53 1.80
C ARG A 4 -10.96 8.33 1.07
N ILE A 5 -10.77 9.10 0.00
CA ILE A 5 -9.49 9.20 -0.72
C ILE A 5 -8.54 10.09 0.09
N ILE A 6 -7.29 9.67 0.21
CA ILE A 6 -6.21 10.39 0.90
C ILE A 6 -5.02 10.46 -0.05
N GLU A 7 -4.43 11.66 -0.17
CA GLU A 7 -3.20 11.88 -0.93
C GLU A 7 -2.06 12.17 0.05
N ILE A 8 -0.93 11.49 -0.13
CA ILE A 8 0.32 11.73 0.60
C ILE A 8 1.38 12.06 -0.44
N TYR A 9 1.73 13.34 -0.57
CA TYR A 9 2.70 13.82 -1.55
C TYR A 9 3.92 14.45 -0.88
N GLY A 10 5.03 14.54 -1.62
CA GLY A 10 6.28 15.08 -1.11
C GLY A 10 7.50 14.62 -1.94
N PRO A 11 8.69 15.20 -1.69
CA PRO A 11 9.93 14.86 -2.39
C PRO A 11 10.28 13.37 -2.32
N GLU A 12 11.17 12.91 -3.21
CA GLU A 12 11.78 11.58 -3.10
C GLU A 12 12.42 11.40 -1.71
N SER A 13 12.33 10.19 -1.16
CA SER A 13 12.84 9.87 0.18
C SER A 13 12.23 10.68 1.35
N SER A 14 11.08 11.35 1.17
CA SER A 14 10.39 12.07 2.25
C SER A 14 9.57 11.17 3.21
N GLY A 15 9.61 9.84 3.02
CA GLY A 15 8.89 8.87 3.87
C GLY A 15 7.43 8.59 3.49
N LYS A 16 6.97 8.98 2.29
CA LYS A 16 5.58 8.77 1.82
C LYS A 16 5.13 7.31 1.97
N THR A 17 5.92 6.39 1.40
CA THR A 17 5.65 4.95 1.43
C THR A 17 5.69 4.41 2.86
N THR A 18 6.63 4.87 3.69
CA THR A 18 6.70 4.50 5.11
C THR A 18 5.42 4.86 5.86
N VAL A 19 4.86 6.05 5.66
CA VAL A 19 3.58 6.45 6.28
C VAL A 19 2.43 5.57 5.78
N ALA A 20 2.38 5.29 4.48
CA ALA A 20 1.35 4.41 3.91
C ALA A 20 1.44 2.98 4.46
N LEU A 21 2.64 2.41 4.56
CA LEU A 21 2.87 1.06 5.11
C LEU A 21 2.52 0.98 6.60
N HIS A 22 2.76 2.03 7.39
CA HIS A 22 2.28 2.07 8.78
C HIS A 22 0.76 2.09 8.87
N ALA A 23 0.06 2.80 7.97
CA ALA A 23 -1.40 2.77 7.93
C ALA A 23 -1.93 1.37 7.58
N VAL A 24 -1.28 0.69 6.62
CA VAL A 24 -1.56 -0.71 6.27
C VAL A 24 -1.36 -1.64 7.48
N ALA A 25 -0.20 -1.56 8.15
CA ALA A 25 0.11 -2.37 9.32
C ALA A 25 -0.91 -2.17 10.45
N GLN A 26 -1.35 -0.94 10.72
CA GLN A 26 -2.40 -0.69 11.71
C GLN A 26 -3.75 -1.26 11.28
N ALA A 27 -4.12 -1.14 10.01
CA ALA A 27 -5.36 -1.71 9.49
C ALA A 27 -5.38 -3.24 9.62
N GLN A 28 -4.28 -3.92 9.28
CA GLN A 28 -4.13 -5.37 9.45
C GLN A 28 -4.17 -5.78 10.92
N LYS A 29 -3.54 -5.02 11.82
CA LYS A 29 -3.58 -5.27 13.27
C LYS A 29 -5.00 -5.22 13.86
N GLU A 30 -5.89 -4.42 13.27
CA GLU A 30 -7.31 -4.36 13.63
C GLU A 30 -8.15 -5.48 12.95
N GLY A 31 -7.52 -6.43 12.27
CA GLY A 31 -8.18 -7.51 11.53
C GLY A 31 -8.70 -7.09 10.15
N GLY A 32 -8.28 -5.94 9.64
CA GLY A 32 -8.61 -5.47 8.30
C GLY A 32 -7.75 -6.13 7.22
N ILE A 33 -8.28 -6.18 6.00
CA ILE A 33 -7.55 -6.60 4.81
C ILE A 33 -6.96 -5.36 4.14
N ALA A 34 -5.74 -5.47 3.63
CA ALA A 34 -5.09 -4.40 2.89
C ALA A 34 -4.65 -4.89 1.51
N ALA A 35 -4.75 -3.99 0.54
CA ALA A 35 -4.19 -4.16 -0.80
C ALA A 35 -3.19 -3.04 -1.09
N PHE A 36 -2.14 -3.38 -1.83
CA PHE A 36 -1.10 -2.45 -2.24
C PHE A 36 -0.92 -2.54 -3.76
N ILE A 37 -1.15 -1.43 -4.45
CA ILE A 37 -0.93 -1.30 -5.90
C ILE A 37 0.44 -0.65 -6.09
N ASP A 38 1.44 -1.46 -6.40
CA ASP A 38 2.83 -1.03 -6.59
C ASP A 38 3.09 -0.71 -8.06
N ALA A 39 2.72 0.51 -8.47
CA ALA A 39 2.98 1.00 -9.82
C ALA A 39 4.47 1.34 -10.06
N GLU A 40 5.27 1.51 -9.00
CA GLU A 40 6.70 1.85 -9.09
C GLU A 40 7.61 0.60 -9.10
N HIS A 41 7.04 -0.58 -8.85
CA HIS A 41 7.76 -1.85 -8.73
C HIS A 41 8.90 -1.76 -7.71
N ALA A 42 8.67 -0.99 -6.64
CA ALA A 42 9.70 -0.54 -5.69
C ALA A 42 9.42 -0.98 -4.24
N LEU A 43 8.35 -1.73 -4.00
CA LEU A 43 8.05 -2.24 -2.66
C LEU A 43 9.13 -3.25 -2.23
N ASP A 44 9.77 -2.98 -1.10
CA ASP A 44 10.63 -3.93 -0.40
C ASP A 44 9.81 -4.69 0.66
N PRO A 45 9.53 -6.01 0.47
CA PRO A 45 8.75 -6.79 1.41
C PRO A 45 9.39 -6.90 2.79
N ALA A 46 10.73 -6.96 2.87
CA ALA A 46 11.44 -7.08 4.14
C ALA A 46 11.32 -5.78 4.94
N TYR A 47 11.42 -4.63 4.27
CA TYR A 47 11.19 -3.34 4.90
C TYR A 47 9.75 -3.19 5.39
N ALA A 48 8.76 -3.53 4.55
CA ALA A 48 7.35 -3.48 4.94
C ALA A 48 7.04 -4.41 6.14
N GLN A 49 7.62 -5.62 6.16
CA GLN A 49 7.50 -6.54 7.30
C GLN A 49 8.10 -5.94 8.58
N ALA A 50 9.26 -5.28 8.49
CA ALA A 50 9.89 -4.60 9.62
C ALA A 50 9.02 -3.45 10.18
N LEU A 51 8.15 -2.85 9.36
CA LEU A 51 7.17 -1.85 9.79
C LEU A 51 5.88 -2.45 10.38
N GLY A 52 5.75 -3.78 10.39
CA GLY A 52 4.63 -4.51 10.97
C GLY A 52 3.54 -4.90 9.98
N VAL A 53 3.79 -4.80 8.67
CA VAL A 53 2.86 -5.30 7.65
C VAL A 53 2.90 -6.83 7.64
N ASN A 54 1.72 -7.45 7.66
CA ASN A 54 1.60 -8.88 7.39
C ASN A 54 1.70 -9.10 5.87
N ILE A 55 2.89 -9.49 5.40
CA ILE A 55 3.16 -9.68 3.97
C ILE A 55 2.38 -10.86 3.40
N ASP A 56 2.18 -11.92 4.17
CA ASP A 56 1.49 -13.14 3.70
C ASP A 56 0.01 -12.87 3.37
N GLU A 57 -0.59 -11.88 4.02
CA GLU A 57 -1.99 -11.47 3.83
C GLU A 57 -2.14 -10.17 3.02
N LEU A 58 -1.04 -9.57 2.56
CA LEU A 58 -1.09 -8.35 1.77
C LEU A 58 -1.43 -8.67 0.31
N LEU A 59 -2.55 -8.14 -0.19
CA LEU A 59 -2.91 -8.26 -1.60
C LEU A 59 -2.02 -7.31 -2.42
N LEU A 60 -0.97 -7.84 -3.05
CA LEU A 60 -0.04 -7.09 -3.87
C LEU A 60 -0.39 -7.17 -5.36
N SER A 61 -0.42 -6.04 -6.04
CA SER A 61 -0.52 -5.96 -7.50
C SER A 61 0.54 -5.02 -8.07
N GLN A 62 1.23 -5.46 -9.12
CA GLN A 62 2.18 -4.66 -9.89
C GLN A 62 1.63 -4.46 -11.31
N PRO A 63 0.88 -3.38 -11.55
CA PRO A 63 0.27 -3.14 -12.85
C PRO A 63 1.31 -2.67 -13.89
N ASP A 64 0.99 -2.90 -15.16
CA ASP A 64 1.71 -2.43 -16.34
C ASP A 64 1.39 -0.97 -16.69
N SER A 65 0.23 -0.45 -16.24
CA SER A 65 -0.20 0.94 -16.47
C SER A 65 -1.01 1.53 -15.31
N GLY A 66 -1.14 2.86 -15.28
CA GLY A 66 -1.97 3.55 -14.29
C GLY A 66 -3.46 3.20 -14.40
N GLU A 67 -3.96 3.04 -15.64
CA GLU A 67 -5.35 2.64 -15.91
C GLU A 67 -5.64 1.24 -15.37
N GLN A 68 -4.72 0.28 -15.59
CA GLN A 68 -4.86 -1.06 -15.05
C GLN A 68 -4.82 -1.05 -13.52
N GLY A 69 -3.92 -0.27 -12.91
CA GLY A 69 -3.87 -0.10 -11.47
C GLY A 69 -5.18 0.44 -10.88
N LEU A 70 -5.79 1.42 -11.55
CA LEU A 70 -7.08 1.97 -11.15
C LEU A 70 -8.23 0.98 -11.33
N GLU A 71 -8.22 0.20 -12.42
CA GLU A 71 -9.22 -0.85 -12.65
C GLU A 71 -9.17 -1.93 -11.56
N ILE A 72 -7.96 -2.35 -11.16
CA ILE A 72 -7.77 -3.31 -10.06
C ILE A 72 -8.28 -2.71 -8.75
N ALA A 73 -7.91 -1.47 -8.43
CA ALA A 73 -8.36 -0.78 -7.22
C ALA A 73 -9.89 -0.64 -7.14
N GLY A 74 -10.59 -0.50 -8.28
CA GLY A 74 -12.05 -0.42 -8.33
C GLY A 74 -12.78 -1.76 -8.16
N LYS A 75 -12.07 -2.89 -8.24
CA LYS A 75 -12.64 -4.25 -8.11
C LYS A 75 -12.38 -4.90 -6.74
N LEU A 76 -11.47 -4.33 -5.95
CA LEU A 76 -11.16 -4.73 -4.58
C LEU A 76 -12.20 -4.17 -3.59
#